data_AF-A0A1H0LW77-F1
#
_entry.id   AF-A0A1H0LW77-F1
#
_cell.length_a   1.000
_cell.length_b   1.000
_cell.length_c   1.000
_cell.angle_alpha   90.00
_cell.angle_beta   90.00
_cell.angle_gamma   90.00
#
_symmetry.space_group_name_H-M   'P 1'
#
loop_
_entity.id
_entity.type
_entity.pdbx_description
1 polymer ?
#
loop_
_entity_poly.entity_id
_entity_poly.type
_entity_poly.pdbx_seq_one_letter_code
_entity_poly.pdbx_strand_id
1 'polypeptide(L)'
;MLEKQERLIIGLMSGTSLDGLDIALCAIQGSGAETKVRVLEFSTIPYENALKAEVKSIFSRRDADLQMVCLMNEKIGLLHAGMILEALSSWGRKPEEVDVIASHGQTIFHAPASLHGLTDYPNATLQIGDGDHIAVKTGIITISDFRQKHIAAGGEGAPLAVYGDYLLFSKKGEDRIMLNIGGIANFTYLPADNDASKVFSTDVGPGNTLMDQFIQKHYEGLYFDENAAIASAGEVNKDLLAALMQAEFLNADFPKTTGPELFNLPYLEQAQERSGTKGLRNEAILATLCRFSATVIVAAVEKCFGKAETPSIFMSGGGMHNPLLVAALKNGLPNAAFYTTDDLDINPDAKEAVLFAVLANETLVGEKTNFGNREGVPSITMGKICLPE
;
A
#
# COMPACT_ATOMS: atom_id res chain seq x y z
N MET A 1 -9.11 14.11 -25.81
CA MET A 1 -8.76 13.27 -24.64
C MET A 1 -9.96 13.01 -23.73
N LEU A 2 -10.62 14.04 -23.18
CA LEU A 2 -11.73 13.87 -22.22
C LEU A 2 -12.93 13.06 -22.76
N GLU A 3 -13.20 13.14 -24.06
CA GLU A 3 -14.27 12.38 -24.72
C GLU A 3 -13.85 10.98 -25.23
N LYS A 4 -12.56 10.63 -25.10
CA LYS A 4 -12.10 9.31 -25.55
C LYS A 4 -12.72 8.23 -24.65
N GLN A 5 -13.15 7.11 -25.25
CA GLN A 5 -13.60 5.95 -24.48
C GLN A 5 -12.46 5.33 -23.64
N GLU A 6 -11.27 5.26 -24.23
CA GLU A 6 -10.05 4.74 -23.62
C GLU A 6 -8.95 5.80 -23.69
N ARG A 7 -8.20 5.98 -22.60
CA ARG A 7 -7.10 6.94 -22.47
C ARG A 7 -5.80 6.20 -22.19
N LEU A 8 -4.72 6.61 -22.84
CA LEU A 8 -3.38 6.07 -22.59
C LEU A 8 -2.66 6.95 -21.58
N ILE A 9 -2.51 6.46 -20.36
CA ILE A 9 -1.94 7.22 -19.25
C ILE A 9 -0.68 6.52 -18.75
N ILE A 10 0.42 7.24 -18.70
CA ILE A 10 1.64 6.77 -18.03
C ILE A 10 1.52 7.11 -16.55
N GLY A 11 1.65 6.11 -15.68
CA GLY A 11 1.83 6.31 -14.24
C GLY A 11 3.30 6.21 -13.85
N LEU A 12 3.75 7.10 -12.97
CA LEU A 12 5.11 7.10 -12.44
C LEU A 12 5.10 6.98 -10.93
N MET A 13 5.94 6.09 -10.40
CA MET A 13 6.22 6.01 -8.97
C MET A 13 7.72 5.90 -8.71
N SER A 14 8.19 6.68 -7.74
CA SER A 14 9.55 6.60 -7.20
C SER A 14 9.44 6.49 -5.68
N GLY A 15 9.63 5.28 -5.18
CA GLY A 15 9.57 4.97 -3.76
C GLY A 15 10.67 5.65 -2.94
N THR A 16 10.52 5.63 -1.62
CA THR A 16 11.53 6.15 -0.69
C THR A 16 12.78 5.27 -0.60
N SER A 17 12.74 4.05 -1.14
CA SER A 17 13.92 3.18 -1.28
C SER A 17 14.93 3.71 -2.31
N LEU A 18 14.50 4.59 -3.21
CA LEU A 18 15.31 5.16 -4.29
C LEU A 18 15.89 4.08 -5.23
N ASP A 19 15.15 2.99 -5.43
CA ASP A 19 15.62 1.87 -6.26
C ASP A 19 15.60 2.22 -7.75
N GLY A 20 14.58 2.95 -8.19
CA GLY A 20 14.41 3.42 -9.55
C GLY A 20 13.12 4.19 -9.74
N LEU A 21 12.75 4.37 -11.01
CA LEU A 21 11.48 4.91 -11.45
C LEU A 21 10.65 3.78 -12.07
N ASP A 22 9.50 3.51 -11.46
CA ASP A 22 8.48 2.63 -12.02
C ASP A 22 7.64 3.40 -13.03
N ILE A 23 7.51 2.86 -14.24
CA ILE A 23 6.80 3.46 -15.37
C ILE A 23 5.78 2.44 -15.87
N ALA A 24 4.49 2.75 -15.74
CA ALA A 24 3.40 1.90 -16.22
C ALA A 24 2.59 2.62 -17.30
N LEU A 25 2.59 2.11 -18.53
CA LEU A 25 1.68 2.59 -19.58
C LEU A 25 0.35 1.85 -19.44
N CYS A 26 -0.71 2.58 -19.11
CA CYS A 26 -2.03 2.03 -18.84
C CYS A 26 -3.04 2.47 -19.90
N ALA A 27 -3.84 1.52 -20.39
CA ALA A 27 -5.10 1.82 -21.06
C ALA A 27 -6.22 1.88 -20.01
N ILE A 28 -6.84 3.04 -19.86
CA ILE A 28 -7.87 3.28 -18.84
C ILE A 28 -9.20 3.67 -19.49
N GLN A 29 -10.26 2.97 -19.10
CA GLN A 29 -11.65 3.22 -19.49
C GLN A 29 -12.50 3.57 -18.26
N GLY A 30 -13.54 4.39 -18.47
CA GLY A 30 -14.41 4.83 -17.38
C GLY A 30 -13.73 5.71 -16.33
N SER A 31 -14.38 5.88 -15.18
CA SER A 31 -13.89 6.57 -13.99
C SER A 31 -14.66 6.09 -12.75
N GLY A 32 -14.21 6.47 -11.55
CA GLY A 32 -14.82 6.02 -10.30
C GLY A 32 -14.79 4.49 -10.15
N ALA A 33 -15.86 3.90 -9.63
CA ALA A 33 -15.97 2.45 -9.44
C ALA A 33 -16.17 1.65 -10.74
N GLU A 34 -16.37 2.32 -11.89
CA GLU A 34 -16.46 1.69 -13.21
C GLU A 34 -15.12 1.76 -13.96
N THR A 35 -14.05 2.21 -13.29
CA THR A 35 -12.70 2.27 -13.85
C THR A 35 -12.25 0.87 -14.25
N LYS A 36 -11.77 0.75 -15.50
CA LYS A 36 -11.13 -0.46 -16.00
C LYS A 36 -9.73 -0.11 -16.46
N VAL A 37 -8.74 -0.84 -15.95
CA VAL A 37 -7.34 -0.62 -16.27
C VAL A 37 -6.76 -1.86 -16.91
N ARG A 38 -5.98 -1.65 -17.96
CA ARG A 38 -5.09 -2.66 -18.52
C ARG A 38 -3.68 -2.09 -18.60
N VAL A 39 -2.74 -2.74 -17.92
CA VAL A 39 -1.32 -2.42 -18.04
C VAL A 39 -0.85 -2.93 -19.39
N LEU A 40 -0.44 -2.01 -20.27
CA LEU A 40 0.07 -2.35 -21.60
C LEU A 40 1.55 -2.65 -21.54
N GLU A 41 2.30 -1.82 -20.83
CA GLU A 41 3.75 -1.93 -20.66
C GLU A 41 4.13 -1.50 -19.24
N PHE A 42 5.20 -2.09 -18.72
CA PHE A 42 5.76 -1.75 -17.42
C PHE A 42 7.29 -1.89 -17.43
N SER A 43 7.99 -0.94 -16.82
CA SER A 43 9.42 -1.04 -16.56
C SER A 43 9.79 -0.33 -15.27
N THR A 44 10.81 -0.85 -14.60
CA THR A 44 11.50 -0.14 -13.50
C THR A 44 12.89 0.23 -14.00
N ILE A 45 13.16 1.54 -14.12
CA ILE A 45 14.46 2.05 -14.55
C ILE A 45 15.27 2.43 -13.30
N PRO A 46 16.38 1.73 -12.99
CA PRO A 46 17.11 1.94 -11.75
C PRO A 46 17.80 3.31 -11.74
N TYR A 47 17.86 3.93 -10.56
CA TYR A 47 18.67 5.14 -10.40
C TYR A 47 20.15 4.82 -10.26
N GLU A 48 20.99 5.65 -10.86
CA GLU A 48 22.42 5.60 -10.64
C GLU A 48 22.77 5.93 -9.19
N ASN A 49 23.82 5.29 -8.66
CA ASN A 49 24.27 5.48 -7.28
C ASN A 49 24.58 6.95 -6.93
N ALA A 50 25.08 7.72 -7.90
CA ALA A 50 25.35 9.15 -7.73
C ALA A 50 24.05 9.93 -7.42
N LEU A 51 22.98 9.68 -8.18
CA LEU A 51 21.68 10.29 -7.94
C LEU A 51 21.11 9.87 -6.58
N LYS A 52 21.21 8.58 -6.23
CA LYS A 52 20.76 8.09 -4.91
C LYS A 52 21.47 8.84 -3.79
N ALA A 53 22.78 9.11 -3.91
CA ALA A 53 23.54 9.86 -2.93
C ALA A 53 23.09 11.33 -2.83
N GLU A 54 22.85 11.98 -3.97
CA GLU A 54 22.33 13.35 -4.01
C GLU A 54 20.94 13.46 -3.38
N VAL A 55 20.00 12.59 -3.72
CA VAL A 55 18.65 12.58 -3.09
C VAL A 55 18.75 12.31 -1.59
N LYS A 56 19.59 11.36 -1.16
CA LYS A 56 19.84 11.08 0.27
C LYS A 56 20.40 12.28 1.04
N SER A 57 21.09 13.20 0.36
CA SER A 57 21.61 14.42 1.00
C SER A 57 20.53 15.41 1.43
N ILE A 58 19.32 15.30 0.88
CA ILE A 58 18.17 16.18 1.18
C ILE A 58 16.96 15.42 1.73
N PHE A 59 16.89 14.10 1.56
CA PHE A 59 15.75 13.26 1.97
C PHE A 59 15.60 13.17 3.50
N SER A 60 14.40 13.47 3.99
CA SER A 60 13.99 13.37 5.40
C SER A 60 14.91 14.13 6.38
N ARG A 61 15.54 15.21 5.92
CA ARG A 61 16.42 16.07 6.73
C ARG A 61 15.75 17.41 7.06
N ARG A 62 15.80 17.83 8.32
CA ARG A 62 15.33 19.15 8.76
C ARG A 62 16.31 20.28 8.39
N ASP A 63 17.58 19.92 8.18
CA ASP A 63 18.69 20.81 7.82
C ASP A 63 19.14 20.59 6.37
N ALA A 64 18.22 20.19 5.49
CA ALA A 64 18.51 20.02 4.07
C ALA A 64 18.96 21.35 3.44
N ASP A 65 19.94 21.28 2.54
CA ASP A 65 20.35 22.44 1.74
C ASP A 65 19.20 22.84 0.79
N LEU A 66 18.61 24.01 1.05
CA LEU A 66 17.49 24.52 0.27
C LEU A 66 17.86 24.78 -1.19
N GLN A 67 19.10 25.19 -1.47
CA GLN A 67 19.57 25.35 -2.85
C GLN A 67 19.60 23.98 -3.53
N MET A 68 20.07 22.95 -2.84
CA MET A 68 20.08 21.59 -3.39
C MET A 68 18.67 21.05 -3.62
N VAL A 69 17.72 21.28 -2.71
CA VAL A 69 16.30 20.91 -2.91
C VAL A 69 15.73 21.58 -4.18
N CYS A 70 16.00 22.87 -4.38
CA CYS A 70 15.56 23.62 -5.56
C CYS A 70 16.14 23.03 -6.85
N LEU A 71 17.46 22.82 -6.90
CA LEU A 71 18.15 22.27 -8.08
C LEU A 71 17.70 20.83 -8.39
N MET A 72 17.49 20.02 -7.35
CA MET A 72 17.05 18.63 -7.51
C MET A 72 15.62 18.52 -8.06
N ASN A 73 14.77 19.54 -7.86
CA ASN A 73 13.41 19.52 -8.39
C ASN A 73 13.37 19.49 -9.92
N GLU A 74 14.14 20.36 -10.56
CA GLU A 74 14.35 20.36 -12.01
C GLU A 74 15.10 19.11 -12.46
N LYS A 75 16.22 18.76 -11.79
CA LYS A 75 17.06 17.63 -12.19
C LYS A 75 16.28 16.31 -12.22
N ILE A 76 15.46 16.04 -11.20
CA ILE A 76 14.61 14.84 -11.15
C ILE A 76 13.53 14.91 -12.24
N GLY A 77 12.90 16.06 -12.47
CA GLY A 77 11.89 16.22 -13.53
C GLY A 77 12.45 15.92 -14.92
N LEU A 78 13.62 16.49 -15.26
CA LEU A 78 14.30 16.22 -16.53
C LEU A 78 14.78 14.77 -16.66
N LEU A 79 15.26 14.17 -15.56
CA LEU A 79 15.65 12.77 -15.54
C LEU A 79 14.45 11.85 -15.80
N HIS A 80 13.35 12.05 -15.08
CA HIS A 80 12.12 11.29 -15.26
C HIS A 80 11.59 11.44 -16.69
N ALA A 81 11.59 12.65 -17.24
CA ALA A 81 11.23 12.88 -18.63
C ALA A 81 12.10 12.08 -19.61
N GLY A 82 13.42 12.04 -19.39
CA GLY A 82 14.33 11.22 -20.17
C GLY A 82 14.01 9.72 -20.09
N MET A 83 13.79 9.23 -18.87
CA MET A 83 13.42 7.82 -18.60
C MET A 83 12.09 7.44 -19.25
N ILE A 84 11.10 8.33 -19.27
CA ILE A 84 9.82 8.12 -19.96
C ILE A 84 10.01 7.98 -21.47
N LEU A 85 10.79 8.88 -22.07
CA LEU A 85 11.07 8.85 -23.52
C LEU A 85 11.88 7.59 -23.90
N GLU A 86 12.81 7.16 -23.05
CA GLU A 86 13.55 5.90 -23.21
C GLU A 86 12.60 4.70 -23.13
N ALA A 87 11.72 4.65 -22.12
CA ALA A 87 10.74 3.58 -21.97
C ALA A 87 9.81 3.50 -23.18
N LEU A 88 9.22 4.63 -23.60
CA LEU A 88 8.36 4.71 -24.78
C LEU A 88 9.06 4.22 -26.05
N SER A 89 10.30 4.67 -26.27
CA SER A 89 11.13 4.22 -27.39
C SER A 89 11.36 2.70 -27.34
N SER A 90 11.68 2.14 -26.16
CA SER A 90 11.89 0.70 -25.98
C SER A 90 10.63 -0.13 -26.25
N TRP A 91 9.45 0.43 -25.97
CA TRP A 91 8.15 -0.17 -26.25
C TRP A 91 7.64 0.09 -27.68
N GLY A 92 8.43 0.76 -28.53
CA GLY A 92 8.03 1.13 -29.89
C GLY A 92 6.86 2.12 -29.95
N ARG A 93 6.67 2.91 -28.89
CA ARG A 93 5.62 3.92 -28.73
C ARG A 93 6.16 5.32 -28.97
N LYS A 94 5.30 6.19 -29.48
CA LYS A 94 5.61 7.62 -29.62
C LYS A 94 4.95 8.44 -28.52
N PRO A 95 5.57 9.55 -28.08
CA PRO A 95 4.97 10.43 -27.07
C PRO A 95 3.56 10.90 -27.42
N GLU A 96 3.26 11.14 -28.71
CA GLU A 96 1.95 11.65 -29.15
C GLU A 96 0.82 10.63 -29.02
N GLU A 97 1.12 9.34 -28.79
CA GLU A 97 0.12 8.32 -28.49
C GLU A 97 -0.38 8.42 -27.04
N VAL A 98 0.42 9.00 -26.13
CA VAL A 98 0.12 9.10 -24.70
C VAL A 98 -0.72 10.35 -24.45
N ASP A 99 -1.83 10.16 -23.74
CA ASP A 99 -2.73 11.25 -23.39
C ASP A 99 -2.19 12.10 -22.22
N VAL A 100 -1.74 11.44 -21.14
CA VAL A 100 -1.25 12.09 -19.91
C VAL A 100 -0.15 11.28 -19.22
N ILE A 101 0.76 11.97 -18.55
CA ILE A 101 1.67 11.41 -17.55
C ILE A 101 1.16 11.75 -16.15
N ALA A 102 1.16 10.79 -15.24
CA ALA A 102 0.86 10.95 -13.83
C ALA A 102 2.14 10.79 -13.01
N SER A 103 2.70 11.90 -12.51
CA SER A 103 3.94 11.88 -11.75
C SER A 103 3.70 12.05 -10.26
N HIS A 104 4.00 11.01 -9.47
CA HIS A 104 4.13 11.19 -8.02
C HIS A 104 5.30 12.12 -7.65
N GLY A 105 6.38 12.07 -8.44
CA GLY A 105 7.67 12.65 -8.11
C GLY A 105 8.44 11.81 -7.08
N GLN A 106 9.41 12.45 -6.45
CA GLN A 106 10.26 11.90 -5.39
C GLN A 106 9.93 12.60 -4.07
N THR A 107 9.43 11.85 -3.08
CA THR A 107 9.23 12.42 -1.74
C THR A 107 10.57 12.84 -1.14
N ILE A 108 10.66 14.09 -0.69
CA ILE A 108 11.80 14.64 0.06
C ILE A 108 11.47 14.75 1.54
N PHE A 109 10.28 15.22 1.88
CA PHE A 109 9.86 15.36 3.27
C PHE A 109 8.36 15.13 3.42
N HIS A 110 7.98 14.44 4.50
CA HIS A 110 6.59 14.27 4.89
C HIS A 110 6.49 14.59 6.38
N ALA A 111 5.68 15.59 6.71
CA ALA A 111 5.55 16.17 8.04
C ALA A 111 4.07 16.24 8.42
N PRO A 112 3.45 15.13 8.83
CA PRO A 112 2.12 15.17 9.43
C PRO A 112 2.19 15.81 10.83
N ALA A 113 1.09 16.47 11.23
CA ALA A 113 0.96 17.19 12.50
C ALA A 113 1.24 16.30 13.71
N SER A 114 0.81 15.04 13.64
CA SER A 114 1.05 13.99 14.62
C SER A 114 2.53 13.70 14.87
N LEU A 115 3.42 13.95 13.90
CA LEU A 115 4.85 13.66 14.00
C LEU A 115 5.71 14.89 14.27
N HIS A 116 5.39 16.05 13.67
CA HIS A 116 6.22 17.25 13.86
C HIS A 116 5.90 18.01 15.16
N GLY A 117 4.68 17.88 15.71
CA GLY A 117 4.30 18.43 17.02
C GLY A 117 4.34 19.95 17.14
N LEU A 118 4.28 20.68 16.01
CA LEU A 118 4.27 22.14 15.98
C LEU A 118 2.83 22.61 15.89
N THR A 119 2.33 23.28 16.94
CA THR A 119 0.90 23.58 17.11
C THR A 119 0.31 24.52 16.06
N ASP A 120 1.13 25.39 15.46
CA ASP A 120 0.69 26.41 14.51
C ASP A 120 0.83 25.97 13.04
N TYR A 121 1.22 24.71 12.79
CA TYR A 121 1.48 24.20 11.44
C TYR A 121 0.56 23.01 11.14
N PRO A 122 -0.11 22.99 9.97
CA PRO A 122 -0.88 21.85 9.51
C PRO A 122 0.05 20.76 8.95
N ASN A 123 -0.56 19.64 8.52
CA ASN A 123 0.15 18.63 7.74
C ASN A 123 0.88 19.25 6.55
N ALA A 124 2.10 18.78 6.27
CA ALA A 124 2.88 19.21 5.13
C ALA A 124 3.59 18.03 4.44
N THR A 125 3.83 18.18 3.14
CA THR A 125 4.61 17.23 2.36
C THR A 125 5.30 17.93 1.19
N LEU A 126 6.43 17.40 0.77
CA LEU A 126 7.18 17.86 -0.38
C LEU A 126 7.60 16.65 -1.22
N GLN A 127 7.10 16.63 -2.45
CA GLN A 127 7.61 15.82 -3.55
C GLN A 127 8.34 16.77 -4.50
N ILE A 128 9.48 16.33 -5.03
CA ILE A 128 10.21 17.02 -6.09
C ILE A 128 10.17 16.19 -7.37
N GLY A 129 10.57 16.78 -8.49
CA GLY A 129 10.39 16.19 -9.82
C GLY A 129 9.33 16.99 -10.55
N ASP A 130 9.76 18.16 -11.04
CA ASP A 130 8.84 19.17 -11.51
C ASP A 130 7.99 18.70 -12.69
N GLY A 131 6.67 18.81 -12.54
CA GLY A 131 5.70 18.39 -13.55
C GLY A 131 5.79 19.21 -14.84
N ASP A 132 6.13 20.50 -14.74
CA ASP A 132 6.28 21.37 -15.92
C ASP A 132 7.53 20.97 -16.73
N HIS A 133 8.64 20.64 -16.07
CA HIS A 133 9.82 20.10 -16.76
C HIS A 133 9.52 18.78 -17.47
N ILE A 134 8.73 17.89 -16.84
CA ILE A 134 8.29 16.64 -17.49
C ILE A 134 7.41 16.96 -18.70
N ALA A 135 6.42 17.84 -18.55
CA ALA A 135 5.48 18.18 -19.61
C ALA A 135 6.19 18.79 -20.83
N VAL A 136 7.00 19.83 -20.61
CA VAL A 136 7.74 20.52 -21.67
C VAL A 136 8.73 19.58 -22.37
N LYS A 137 9.44 18.74 -21.61
CA LYS A 137 10.46 17.85 -22.18
C LYS A 137 9.87 16.68 -22.97
N THR A 138 8.74 16.14 -22.55
CA THR A 138 8.08 15.00 -23.20
C THR A 138 7.07 15.42 -24.27
N GLY A 139 6.56 16.66 -24.22
CA GLY A 139 5.44 17.12 -25.04
C GLY A 139 4.08 16.59 -24.58
N ILE A 140 4.00 15.94 -23.41
CA ILE A 140 2.79 15.28 -22.90
C ILE A 140 2.28 16.04 -21.67
N ILE A 141 0.96 16.28 -21.59
CA ILE A 141 0.34 16.86 -20.40
C ILE A 141 0.71 16.01 -19.17
N THR A 142 1.21 16.66 -18.11
CA THR A 142 1.62 15.96 -16.89
C THR A 142 0.72 16.37 -15.73
N ILE A 143 0.23 15.38 -14.97
CA ILE A 143 -0.47 15.59 -13.71
C ILE A 143 0.47 15.20 -12.57
N SER A 144 0.78 16.13 -11.68
CA SER A 144 1.72 15.93 -10.57
C SER A 144 1.10 16.38 -9.22
N ASP A 145 1.86 16.30 -8.12
CA ASP A 145 1.49 16.89 -6.82
C ASP A 145 0.19 16.32 -6.18
N PHE A 146 -0.06 15.02 -6.36
CA PHE A 146 -1.23 14.33 -5.80
C PHE A 146 -1.36 14.50 -4.28
N ARG A 147 -0.26 14.32 -3.53
CA ARG A 147 -0.26 14.42 -2.07
C ARG A 147 -0.52 15.84 -1.58
N GLN A 148 0.01 16.86 -2.27
CA GLN A 148 -0.23 18.25 -1.90
C GLN A 148 -1.71 18.61 -2.01
N LYS A 149 -2.39 18.12 -3.07
CA LYS A 149 -3.84 18.32 -3.23
C LYS A 149 -4.64 17.60 -2.14
N HIS A 150 -4.21 16.42 -1.72
CA HIS A 150 -4.79 15.69 -0.59
C HIS A 150 -4.62 16.44 0.74
N ILE A 151 -3.44 17.02 1.01
CA ILE A 151 -3.21 17.88 2.19
C ILE A 151 -4.09 19.13 2.15
N ALA A 152 -4.21 19.77 0.99
CA ALA A 152 -5.06 20.95 0.82
C ALA A 152 -6.55 20.67 1.14
N ALA A 153 -6.98 19.41 1.06
CA ALA A 153 -8.32 18.96 1.46
C ALA A 153 -8.41 18.48 2.92
N GLY A 154 -7.35 18.68 3.73
CA GLY A 154 -7.33 18.36 5.16
C GLY A 154 -6.79 16.97 5.51
N GLY A 155 -6.35 16.18 4.52
CA GLY A 155 -5.69 14.90 4.80
C GLY A 155 -4.20 15.06 5.14
N GLU A 156 -3.50 13.94 5.34
CA GLU A 156 -2.05 13.95 5.63
C GLU A 156 -1.18 13.89 4.37
N GLY A 157 -1.76 13.49 3.22
CA GLY A 157 -1.03 13.24 1.97
C GLY A 157 -0.64 11.78 1.77
N ALA A 158 -1.01 10.92 2.72
CA ALA A 158 -0.83 9.47 2.70
C ALA A 158 -1.86 8.80 3.63
N PRO A 159 -2.13 7.50 3.45
CA PRO A 159 -1.83 6.71 2.25
C PRO A 159 -2.81 7.05 1.11
N LEU A 160 -2.30 7.18 -0.12
CA LEU A 160 -3.16 7.34 -1.30
C LEU A 160 -3.67 5.99 -1.84
N ALA A 161 -3.12 4.89 -1.35
CA ALA A 161 -3.47 3.54 -1.77
C ALA A 161 -4.96 3.22 -1.56
N VAL A 162 -5.63 3.80 -0.56
CA VAL A 162 -7.07 3.58 -0.31
C VAL A 162 -7.94 4.00 -1.49
N TYR A 163 -7.58 5.09 -2.18
CA TYR A 163 -8.28 5.55 -3.37
C TYR A 163 -8.04 4.58 -4.53
N GLY A 164 -6.79 4.13 -4.71
CA GLY A 164 -6.45 3.14 -5.72
C GLY A 164 -7.13 1.81 -5.53
N ASP A 165 -7.10 1.27 -4.31
CA ASP A 165 -7.75 -0.01 -4.00
C ASP A 165 -9.25 0.09 -4.32
N TYR A 166 -9.91 1.20 -3.96
CA TYR A 166 -11.31 1.43 -4.32
C TYR A 166 -11.51 1.50 -5.84
N LEU A 167 -10.72 2.31 -6.56
CA LEU A 167 -10.92 2.52 -8.00
C LEU A 167 -10.53 1.30 -8.85
N LEU A 168 -9.51 0.54 -8.43
CA LEU A 168 -8.98 -0.61 -9.16
C LEU A 168 -9.71 -1.90 -8.84
N PHE A 169 -10.11 -2.08 -7.58
CA PHE A 169 -10.53 -3.40 -7.09
C PHE A 169 -11.95 -3.44 -6.55
N SER A 170 -12.70 -2.34 -6.48
CA SER A 170 -14.13 -2.43 -6.15
C SER A 170 -14.89 -3.17 -7.24
N LYS A 171 -15.93 -3.93 -6.85
CA LYS A 171 -16.77 -4.66 -7.79
C LYS A 171 -18.21 -4.69 -7.29
N LYS A 172 -19.10 -4.17 -8.12
CA LYS A 172 -20.54 -4.14 -7.81
C LYS A 172 -21.07 -5.55 -7.58
N GLY A 173 -21.75 -5.75 -6.46
CA GLY A 173 -22.32 -7.03 -6.03
C GLY A 173 -21.35 -7.98 -5.32
N GLU A 174 -20.11 -7.55 -5.03
CA GLU A 174 -19.09 -8.38 -4.38
C GLU A 174 -18.33 -7.57 -3.32
N ASP A 175 -18.48 -7.95 -2.06
CA ASP A 175 -17.65 -7.39 -0.98
C ASP A 175 -16.23 -7.95 -1.08
N ARG A 176 -15.24 -7.07 -0.98
CA ARG A 176 -13.83 -7.45 -1.12
C ARG A 176 -13.00 -7.00 0.05
N ILE A 177 -12.03 -7.83 0.40
CA ILE A 177 -11.00 -7.54 1.39
C ILE A 177 -9.65 -7.64 0.70
N MET A 178 -8.92 -6.52 0.69
CA MET A 178 -7.53 -6.48 0.26
C MET A 178 -6.67 -6.77 1.49
N LEU A 179 -6.31 -8.03 1.73
CA LEU A 179 -5.61 -8.48 2.95
C LEU A 179 -4.10 -8.56 2.71
N ASN A 180 -3.33 -7.64 3.29
CA ASN A 180 -1.88 -7.72 3.32
C ASN A 180 -1.38 -8.39 4.61
N ILE A 181 -0.61 -9.47 4.47
CA ILE A 181 -0.03 -10.22 5.58
C ILE A 181 1.49 -9.97 5.63
N GLY A 182 1.87 -8.79 6.12
CA GLY A 182 3.26 -8.43 6.38
C GLY A 182 3.70 -8.82 7.80
N GLY A 183 4.57 -8.00 8.41
CA GLY A 183 4.86 -8.13 9.85
C GLY A 183 3.59 -7.94 10.69
N ILE A 184 2.83 -6.90 10.39
CA ILE A 184 1.44 -6.68 10.82
C ILE A 184 0.53 -7.03 9.64
N ALA A 185 -0.58 -7.71 9.95
CA ALA A 185 -1.64 -7.94 8.99
C ALA A 185 -2.60 -6.73 9.01
N ASN A 186 -2.95 -6.27 7.82
CA ASN A 186 -3.94 -5.21 7.63
C ASN A 186 -4.82 -5.53 6.45
N PHE A 187 -6.01 -4.94 6.41
CA PHE A 187 -6.83 -5.01 5.21
C PHE A 187 -7.55 -3.72 4.88
N THR A 188 -7.84 -3.55 3.59
CA THR A 188 -8.81 -2.57 3.08
C THR A 188 -10.12 -3.28 2.72
N TYR A 189 -11.24 -2.81 3.27
CA TYR A 189 -12.58 -3.25 2.90
C TYR A 189 -13.11 -2.43 1.72
N LEU A 190 -13.61 -3.10 0.68
CA LEU A 190 -14.29 -2.53 -0.46
C LEU A 190 -15.74 -3.08 -0.53
N PRO A 191 -16.75 -2.21 -0.44
CA PRO A 191 -18.14 -2.64 -0.32
C PRO A 191 -18.77 -3.02 -1.67
N ALA A 192 -19.63 -4.03 -1.67
CA ALA A 192 -20.35 -4.53 -2.85
C ALA A 192 -21.26 -3.49 -3.52
N ASP A 193 -21.73 -2.49 -2.77
CA ASP A 193 -22.57 -1.42 -3.31
C ASP A 193 -21.77 -0.24 -3.90
N ASN A 194 -20.44 -0.34 -3.89
CA ASN A 194 -19.50 0.70 -4.30
C ASN A 194 -19.68 2.03 -3.52
N ASP A 195 -20.22 2.00 -2.30
CA ASP A 195 -20.27 3.19 -1.45
C ASP A 195 -18.89 3.48 -0.84
N ALA A 196 -18.12 4.35 -1.49
CA ALA A 196 -16.79 4.77 -1.06
C ALA A 196 -16.72 5.25 0.41
N SER A 197 -17.84 5.74 0.99
CA SER A 197 -17.86 6.18 2.38
C SER A 197 -17.74 5.03 3.40
N LYS A 198 -17.99 3.80 2.95
CA LYS A 198 -17.85 2.57 3.75
C LYS A 198 -16.48 1.93 3.59
N VAL A 199 -15.70 2.28 2.57
CA VAL A 199 -14.32 1.77 2.40
C VAL A 199 -13.51 2.13 3.62
N PHE A 200 -12.71 1.23 4.18
CA PHE A 200 -11.74 1.55 5.25
C PHE A 200 -10.53 0.63 5.22
N SER A 201 -9.41 1.10 5.76
CA SER A 201 -8.23 0.30 6.01
C SER A 201 -7.95 0.21 7.51
N THR A 202 -7.54 -0.95 7.98
CA THR A 202 -7.25 -1.18 9.41
C THR A 202 -6.15 -2.22 9.57
N ASP A 203 -5.32 -2.04 10.58
CA ASP A 203 -4.52 -3.14 11.09
C ASP A 203 -5.41 -4.09 11.89
N VAL A 204 -5.23 -5.39 11.70
CA VAL A 204 -5.99 -6.42 12.42
C VAL A 204 -5.20 -7.01 13.57
N GLY A 205 -3.87 -7.08 13.44
CA GLY A 205 -2.96 -7.60 14.44
C GLY A 205 -1.70 -8.20 13.80
N PRO A 206 -1.01 -9.14 14.46
CA PRO A 206 0.23 -9.67 13.92
C PRO A 206 -0.02 -10.49 12.65
N GLY A 207 0.81 -10.23 11.63
CA GLY A 207 1.00 -11.14 10.51
C GLY A 207 2.15 -12.08 10.85
N ASN A 208 3.34 -11.79 10.35
CA ASN A 208 4.55 -12.58 10.57
C ASN A 208 5.43 -12.11 11.74
N THR A 209 5.25 -10.87 12.24
CA THR A 209 6.27 -10.23 13.10
C THR A 209 6.65 -11.04 14.35
N LEU A 210 5.68 -11.65 15.04
CA LEU A 210 5.96 -12.46 16.23
C LEU A 210 6.68 -13.77 15.88
N MET A 211 6.30 -14.40 14.77
CA MET A 211 6.94 -15.64 14.30
C MET A 211 8.39 -15.35 13.89
N ASP A 212 8.61 -14.28 13.13
CA ASP A 212 9.94 -13.88 12.65
C ASP A 212 10.86 -13.50 13.82
N GLN A 213 10.36 -12.70 14.77
CA GLN A 213 11.10 -12.37 16.00
C GLN A 213 11.46 -13.65 16.79
N PHE A 214 10.55 -14.61 16.88
CA PHE A 214 10.80 -15.87 17.59
C PHE A 214 11.85 -16.72 16.86
N ILE A 215 11.76 -16.84 15.54
CA ILE A 215 12.74 -17.54 14.72
C ILE A 215 14.12 -16.93 14.91
N GLN A 216 14.25 -15.61 14.76
CA GLN A 216 15.53 -14.90 14.87
C GLN A 216 16.17 -15.04 16.27
N LYS A 217 15.36 -15.18 17.33
CA LYS A 217 15.87 -15.39 18.70
C LYS A 217 16.34 -16.82 18.94
N HIS A 218 15.72 -17.82 18.30
CA HIS A 218 15.89 -19.23 18.66
C HIS A 218 16.60 -20.08 17.61
N TYR A 219 16.75 -19.60 16.37
CA TYR A 219 17.35 -20.31 15.25
C TYR A 219 18.40 -19.43 14.58
N GLU A 220 19.67 -19.72 14.83
CA GLU A 220 20.79 -18.97 14.26
C GLU A 220 20.78 -19.03 12.73
N GLY A 221 20.92 -17.87 12.08
CA GLY A 221 20.97 -17.76 10.62
C GLY A 221 19.60 -17.78 9.91
N LEU A 222 18.49 -17.99 10.62
CA LEU A 222 17.14 -17.91 10.05
C LEU A 222 16.48 -16.57 10.36
N TYR A 223 15.78 -16.00 9.37
CA TYR A 223 15.08 -14.72 9.50
C TYR A 223 13.56 -14.89 9.67
N PHE A 224 13.00 -15.96 9.13
CA PHE A 224 11.58 -16.34 9.22
C PHE A 224 11.44 -17.87 9.06
N ASP A 225 10.25 -18.42 9.34
CA ASP A 225 9.94 -19.85 9.16
C ASP A 225 9.51 -20.15 7.71
N GLU A 226 10.48 -20.53 6.89
CA GLU A 226 10.25 -20.78 5.47
C GLU A 226 9.22 -21.90 5.25
N ASN A 227 8.16 -21.60 4.50
CA ASN A 227 7.03 -22.50 4.23
C ASN A 227 6.38 -23.10 5.50
N ALA A 228 6.50 -22.41 6.65
CA ALA A 228 6.04 -22.89 7.94
C ALA A 228 6.62 -24.26 8.34
N ALA A 229 7.85 -24.57 7.93
CA ALA A 229 8.45 -25.88 8.14
C ALA A 229 8.57 -26.25 9.62
N ILE A 230 8.95 -25.28 10.48
CA ILE A 230 9.11 -25.49 11.91
C ILE A 230 7.74 -25.48 12.61
N ALA A 231 6.88 -24.51 12.28
CA ALA A 231 5.54 -24.42 12.83
C ALA A 231 4.69 -25.68 12.52
N SER A 232 4.85 -26.26 11.33
CA SER A 232 4.10 -27.46 10.91
C SER A 232 4.50 -28.74 11.67
N ALA A 233 5.67 -28.76 12.32
CA ALA A 233 6.10 -29.84 13.21
C ALA A 233 5.57 -29.67 14.66
N GLY A 234 4.87 -28.57 14.95
CA GLY A 234 4.29 -28.27 16.24
C GLY A 234 2.78 -28.54 16.31
N GLU A 235 2.29 -28.69 17.53
CA GLU A 235 0.86 -28.68 17.81
C GLU A 235 0.46 -27.37 18.48
N VAL A 236 -0.68 -26.81 18.05
CA VAL A 236 -1.22 -25.57 18.63
C VAL A 236 -1.57 -25.80 20.10
N ASN A 237 -1.00 -24.98 20.99
CA ASN A 237 -1.36 -24.96 22.39
C ASN A 237 -2.54 -24.00 22.64
N LYS A 238 -3.66 -24.55 23.13
CA LYS A 238 -4.90 -23.79 23.32
C LYS A 238 -4.81 -22.72 24.42
N ASP A 239 -4.07 -22.99 25.48
CA ASP A 239 -3.96 -22.07 26.62
C ASP A 239 -3.10 -20.85 26.25
N LEU A 240 -1.99 -21.07 25.54
CA LEU A 240 -1.18 -19.99 24.99
C LEU A 240 -1.96 -19.18 23.96
N LEU A 241 -2.68 -19.83 23.03
CA LEU A 241 -3.53 -19.13 22.06
C LEU A 241 -4.57 -18.25 22.77
N ALA A 242 -5.26 -18.79 23.77
CA ALA A 242 -6.24 -18.03 24.55
C ALA A 242 -5.60 -16.82 25.25
N ALA A 243 -4.38 -16.96 25.80
CA ALA A 243 -3.66 -15.87 26.44
C ALA A 243 -3.16 -14.79 25.45
N LEU A 244 -2.84 -15.17 24.21
CA LEU A 244 -2.48 -14.26 23.11
C LEU A 244 -3.71 -13.51 22.56
N MET A 245 -4.92 -14.05 22.67
CA MET A 245 -6.14 -13.36 22.23
C MET A 245 -6.63 -12.27 23.20
N GLN A 246 -5.94 -12.04 24.31
CA GLN A 246 -6.37 -11.10 25.37
C GLN A 246 -5.92 -9.64 25.17
N ALA A 247 -5.23 -9.30 24.08
CA ALA A 247 -4.85 -7.91 23.83
C ALA A 247 -6.08 -7.01 23.62
N GLU A 248 -6.19 -5.90 24.37
CA GLU A 248 -7.29 -4.93 24.25
C GLU A 248 -7.44 -4.39 22.82
N PHE A 249 -6.32 -4.20 22.13
CA PHE A 249 -6.28 -3.81 20.72
C PHE A 249 -7.18 -4.67 19.84
N LEU A 250 -7.24 -5.99 20.07
CA LEU A 250 -8.03 -6.91 19.24
C LEU A 250 -9.54 -6.61 19.30
N ASN A 251 -10.04 -6.09 20.44
CA ASN A 251 -11.45 -5.76 20.64
C ASN A 251 -11.84 -4.37 20.13
N ALA A 252 -10.88 -3.47 19.93
CA ALA A 252 -11.15 -2.11 19.47
C ALA A 252 -11.87 -2.07 18.09
N ASP A 253 -12.66 -1.02 17.87
CA ASP A 253 -13.37 -0.78 16.61
C ASP A 253 -12.43 -0.37 15.47
N PHE A 254 -12.93 -0.54 14.25
CA PHE A 254 -12.20 -0.14 13.05
C PHE A 254 -12.56 1.29 12.64
N PRO A 255 -11.62 2.04 12.04
CA PRO A 255 -10.23 1.66 11.79
C PRO A 255 -9.34 1.80 13.02
N LYS A 256 -8.29 0.98 13.11
CA LYS A 256 -7.25 1.05 14.14
C LYS A 256 -5.89 0.68 13.56
N THR A 257 -4.82 1.09 14.24
CA THR A 257 -3.43 0.84 13.80
C THR A 257 -2.58 0.24 14.92
N THR A 258 -1.56 -0.54 14.57
CA THR A 258 -0.62 -1.19 15.49
C THR A 258 0.69 -1.55 14.79
N GLY A 259 1.64 -2.05 15.57
CA GLY A 259 2.97 -2.37 15.09
C GLY A 259 3.70 -3.37 16.00
N PRO A 260 4.98 -3.64 15.67
CA PRO A 260 5.85 -4.48 16.50
C PRO A 260 6.05 -3.94 17.92
N GLU A 261 5.72 -2.69 18.21
CA GLU A 261 5.71 -2.13 19.56
C GLU A 261 4.69 -2.81 20.50
N LEU A 262 3.60 -3.37 19.95
CA LEU A 262 2.62 -4.15 20.72
C LEU A 262 2.86 -5.65 20.58
N PHE A 263 2.95 -6.15 19.35
CA PHE A 263 3.08 -7.58 19.07
C PHE A 263 4.56 -7.97 18.95
N ASN A 264 5.19 -8.22 20.09
CA ASN A 264 6.61 -8.57 20.19
C ASN A 264 6.90 -9.71 21.18
N LEU A 265 8.17 -10.11 21.29
CA LEU A 265 8.60 -11.17 22.21
C LEU A 265 8.19 -10.91 23.68
N PRO A 266 8.32 -9.70 24.24
CA PRO A 266 7.76 -9.40 25.56
C PRO A 266 6.26 -9.71 25.69
N TYR A 267 5.45 -9.41 24.67
CA TYR A 267 4.03 -9.77 24.64
C TYR A 267 3.82 -11.30 24.70
N LEU A 268 4.59 -12.06 23.91
CA LEU A 268 4.58 -13.53 23.95
C LEU A 268 5.00 -14.06 25.32
N GLU A 269 6.08 -13.55 25.91
CA GLU A 269 6.60 -13.99 27.20
C GLU A 269 5.57 -13.78 28.33
N GLN A 270 4.86 -12.65 28.31
CA GLN A 270 3.75 -12.38 29.22
C GLN A 270 2.57 -13.33 29.00
N ALA A 271 2.22 -13.63 27.74
CA ALA A 271 1.17 -14.60 27.43
C ALA A 271 1.55 -16.02 27.91
N GLN A 272 2.82 -16.41 27.77
CA GLN A 272 3.34 -17.68 28.28
C GLN A 272 3.32 -17.75 29.81
N GLU A 273 3.59 -16.62 30.49
CA GLU A 273 3.50 -16.53 31.94
C GLU A 273 2.05 -16.71 32.42
N ARG A 274 1.10 -16.00 31.81
CA ARG A 274 -0.33 -16.10 32.15
C ARG A 274 -0.90 -17.51 31.91
N SER A 275 -0.42 -18.21 30.88
CA SER A 275 -0.91 -19.54 30.51
C SER A 275 -0.10 -20.70 31.10
N GLY A 276 1.03 -20.44 31.78
CA GLY A 276 1.91 -21.48 32.30
C GLY A 276 2.64 -22.27 31.21
N THR A 277 2.91 -21.67 30.05
CA THR A 277 3.41 -22.36 28.84
C THR A 277 4.86 -22.02 28.47
N LYS A 278 5.66 -21.51 29.43
CA LYS A 278 7.10 -21.22 29.22
C LYS A 278 7.94 -22.45 28.85
N GLY A 279 7.45 -23.66 29.15
CA GLY A 279 8.13 -24.93 28.83
C GLY A 279 7.74 -25.58 27.51
N LEU A 280 6.94 -24.91 26.66
CA LEU A 280 6.59 -25.45 25.35
C LEU A 280 7.81 -25.56 24.44
N ARG A 281 7.81 -26.59 23.58
CA ARG A 281 8.80 -26.70 22.52
C ARG A 281 8.59 -25.58 21.49
N ASN A 282 9.67 -25.13 20.86
CA ASN A 282 9.67 -24.04 19.88
C ASN A 282 8.66 -24.27 18.75
N GLU A 283 8.53 -25.50 18.25
CA GLU A 283 7.60 -25.84 17.18
C GLU A 283 6.14 -25.60 17.61
N ALA A 284 5.79 -25.98 18.84
CA ALA A 284 4.45 -25.73 19.39
C ALA A 284 4.18 -24.24 19.60
N ILE A 285 5.20 -23.46 19.99
CA ILE A 285 5.08 -22.00 20.10
C ILE A 285 4.83 -21.39 18.71
N LEU A 286 5.62 -21.76 17.70
CA LEU A 286 5.45 -21.26 16.32
C LEU A 286 4.11 -21.68 15.70
N ALA A 287 3.68 -22.93 15.89
CA ALA A 287 2.35 -23.39 15.49
C ALA A 287 1.25 -22.53 16.13
N THR A 288 1.40 -22.20 17.41
CA THR A 288 0.45 -21.37 18.16
C THR A 288 0.46 -19.92 17.70
N LEU A 289 1.63 -19.34 17.42
CA LEU A 289 1.76 -17.99 16.87
C LEU A 289 1.16 -17.89 15.45
N CYS A 290 1.40 -18.88 14.60
CA CYS A 290 0.78 -18.97 13.27
C CYS A 290 -0.75 -19.03 13.37
N ARG A 291 -1.27 -19.88 14.28
CA ARG A 291 -2.70 -19.95 14.56
C ARG A 291 -3.23 -18.63 15.14
N PHE A 292 -2.47 -17.94 15.97
CA PHE A 292 -2.86 -16.66 16.54
C PHE A 292 -3.06 -15.61 15.45
N SER A 293 -2.09 -15.43 14.54
CA SER A 293 -2.22 -14.51 13.39
C SER A 293 -3.48 -14.83 12.55
N ALA A 294 -3.71 -16.11 12.22
CA ALA A 294 -4.93 -16.51 11.49
C ALA A 294 -6.20 -16.20 12.28
N THR A 295 -6.24 -16.53 13.57
CA THR A 295 -7.45 -16.33 14.42
C THR A 295 -7.82 -14.85 14.53
N VAL A 296 -6.81 -13.97 14.64
CA VAL A 296 -7.00 -12.52 14.67
C VAL A 296 -7.57 -12.00 13.35
N ILE A 297 -7.01 -12.43 12.22
CA ILE A 297 -7.51 -12.05 10.89
C ILE A 297 -8.95 -12.53 10.70
N VAL A 298 -9.25 -13.79 11.03
CA VAL A 298 -10.60 -14.36 10.91
C VAL A 298 -11.60 -13.58 11.78
N ALA A 299 -11.26 -13.30 13.04
CA ALA A 299 -12.12 -12.52 13.92
C ALA A 299 -12.37 -11.09 13.39
N ALA A 300 -11.37 -10.48 12.76
CA ALA A 300 -11.52 -9.16 12.15
C ALA A 300 -12.46 -9.18 10.93
N VAL A 301 -12.34 -10.19 10.06
CA VAL A 301 -13.27 -10.39 8.94
C VAL A 301 -14.69 -10.67 9.45
N GLU A 302 -14.86 -11.57 10.42
CA GLU A 302 -16.17 -11.86 11.02
C GLU A 302 -16.80 -10.61 11.69
N LYS A 303 -15.99 -9.70 12.24
CA LYS A 303 -16.48 -8.43 12.82
C LYS A 303 -17.08 -7.51 11.75
N CYS A 304 -16.60 -7.57 10.50
CA CYS A 304 -17.09 -6.75 9.40
C CYS A 304 -18.34 -7.31 8.72
N PHE A 305 -18.37 -8.63 8.51
CA PHE A 305 -19.36 -9.31 7.65
C PHE A 305 -20.31 -10.24 8.42
N GLY A 306 -20.02 -10.50 9.69
CA GLY A 306 -20.61 -11.63 10.40
C GLY A 306 -20.11 -12.96 9.84
N LYS A 307 -20.72 -14.06 10.30
CA LYS A 307 -20.30 -15.44 9.95
C LYS A 307 -20.93 -15.99 8.68
N ALA A 308 -21.99 -15.35 8.20
CA ALA A 308 -22.81 -15.84 7.09
C ALA A 308 -22.44 -15.23 5.74
N GLU A 309 -21.81 -14.05 5.75
CA GLU A 309 -21.42 -13.34 4.53
C GLU A 309 -20.01 -13.76 4.06
N THR A 310 -19.79 -13.61 2.76
CA THR A 310 -18.72 -14.28 2.02
C THR A 310 -17.92 -13.26 1.21
N PRO A 311 -17.05 -12.46 1.84
CA PRO A 311 -16.22 -11.54 1.09
C PRO A 311 -15.24 -12.33 0.21
N SER A 312 -14.85 -11.73 -0.92
CA SER A 312 -13.69 -12.18 -1.67
C SER A 312 -12.44 -11.56 -1.05
N ILE A 313 -11.51 -12.41 -0.62
CA ILE A 313 -10.29 -12.00 0.07
C ILE A 313 -9.12 -12.13 -0.90
N PHE A 314 -8.50 -11.00 -1.22
CA PHE A 314 -7.31 -10.92 -2.06
C PHE A 314 -6.08 -10.74 -1.17
N MET A 315 -5.27 -11.79 -1.05
CA MET A 315 -4.11 -11.82 -0.18
C MET A 315 -2.86 -11.23 -0.86
N SER A 316 -2.07 -10.49 -0.09
CA SER A 316 -0.73 -10.02 -0.45
C SER A 316 0.24 -10.11 0.74
N GLY A 317 1.50 -9.77 0.52
CA GLY A 317 2.55 -9.76 1.55
C GLY A 317 3.09 -11.15 1.88
N GLY A 318 4.24 -11.22 2.55
CA GLY A 318 5.00 -12.47 2.73
C GLY A 318 4.21 -13.62 3.39
N GLY A 319 3.23 -13.31 4.25
CA GLY A 319 2.41 -14.31 4.93
C GLY A 319 1.47 -15.09 4.00
N MET A 320 1.18 -14.61 2.79
CA MET A 320 0.43 -15.38 1.78
C MET A 320 1.17 -16.65 1.33
N HIS A 321 2.50 -16.67 1.50
CA HIS A 321 3.34 -17.83 1.17
C HIS A 321 3.48 -18.81 2.34
N ASN A 322 2.92 -18.51 3.53
CA ASN A 322 2.91 -19.43 4.65
C ASN A 322 1.71 -20.42 4.51
N PRO A 323 1.95 -21.69 4.14
CA PRO A 323 0.86 -22.62 3.84
C PRO A 323 0.01 -22.96 5.07
N LEU A 324 0.62 -23.01 6.26
CA LEU A 324 -0.09 -23.28 7.51
C LEU A 324 -1.04 -22.12 7.87
N LEU A 325 -0.60 -20.88 7.68
CA LEU A 325 -1.39 -19.69 7.90
C LEU A 325 -2.58 -19.62 6.94
N VAL A 326 -2.32 -19.79 5.63
CA VAL A 326 -3.37 -19.77 4.60
C VAL A 326 -4.40 -20.88 4.83
N ALA A 327 -3.95 -22.09 5.19
CA ALA A 327 -4.86 -23.18 5.54
C ALA A 327 -5.70 -22.84 6.78
N ALA A 328 -5.11 -22.20 7.79
CA ALA A 328 -5.82 -21.75 8.98
C ALA A 328 -6.89 -20.68 8.67
N LEU A 329 -6.59 -19.73 7.77
CA LEU A 329 -7.54 -18.72 7.29
C LEU A 329 -8.72 -19.34 6.54
N LYS A 330 -8.43 -20.20 5.55
CA LYS A 330 -9.47 -20.90 4.76
C LYS A 330 -10.39 -21.74 5.63
N ASN A 331 -9.85 -22.41 6.65
CA ASN A 331 -10.64 -23.18 7.59
C ASN A 331 -11.50 -22.30 8.52
N GLY A 332 -11.03 -21.10 8.88
CA GLY A 332 -11.78 -20.19 9.74
C GLY A 332 -12.82 -19.35 8.99
N LEU A 333 -12.66 -19.19 7.67
CA LEU A 333 -13.59 -18.49 6.78
C LEU A 333 -14.01 -19.42 5.64
N PRO A 334 -14.69 -20.55 5.92
CA PRO A 334 -14.96 -21.59 4.93
C PRO A 334 -15.86 -21.13 3.77
N ASN A 335 -16.61 -20.05 3.98
CA ASN A 335 -17.51 -19.49 2.97
C ASN A 335 -16.86 -18.35 2.16
N ALA A 336 -15.69 -17.85 2.55
CA ALA A 336 -14.99 -16.80 1.80
C ALA A 336 -14.26 -17.39 0.59
N ALA A 337 -14.21 -16.62 -0.50
CA ALA A 337 -13.33 -16.92 -1.62
C ALA A 337 -11.95 -16.32 -1.37
N PHE A 338 -10.89 -17.10 -1.61
CA PHE A 338 -9.51 -16.65 -1.39
C PHE A 338 -8.77 -16.59 -2.71
N TYR A 339 -8.19 -15.43 -2.96
CA TYR A 339 -7.40 -15.07 -4.13
C TYR A 339 -6.07 -14.48 -3.65
N THR A 340 -5.15 -14.27 -4.58
CA THR A 340 -3.97 -13.43 -4.38
C THR A 340 -4.10 -12.16 -5.19
N THR A 341 -3.24 -11.18 -4.94
CA THR A 341 -3.18 -10.00 -5.82
C THR A 341 -2.75 -10.34 -7.25
N ASP A 342 -2.19 -11.52 -7.50
CA ASP A 342 -1.87 -11.97 -8.87
C ASP A 342 -3.15 -12.27 -9.67
N ASP A 343 -4.25 -12.60 -8.99
CA ASP A 343 -5.57 -12.80 -9.61
C ASP A 343 -6.22 -11.46 -10.04
N LEU A 344 -5.61 -10.31 -9.74
CA LEU A 344 -6.16 -8.98 -10.03
C LEU A 344 -5.64 -8.35 -11.33
N ASP A 345 -4.99 -9.13 -12.22
CA ASP A 345 -4.45 -8.70 -13.52
C ASP A 345 -3.53 -7.44 -13.46
N ILE A 346 -3.05 -7.08 -12.26
CA ILE A 346 -2.15 -5.95 -12.02
C ILE A 346 -0.90 -6.48 -11.34
N ASN A 347 0.24 -6.39 -12.03
CA ASN A 347 1.55 -6.73 -11.48
C ASN A 347 1.77 -5.94 -10.16
N PRO A 348 2.10 -6.61 -9.04
CA PRO A 348 2.39 -5.95 -7.77
C PRO A 348 3.42 -4.82 -7.87
N ASP A 349 4.47 -5.00 -8.66
CA ASP A 349 5.53 -3.99 -8.87
C ASP A 349 5.00 -2.78 -9.65
N ALA A 350 4.00 -2.98 -10.52
CA ALA A 350 3.35 -1.91 -11.27
C ALA A 350 2.25 -1.19 -10.47
N LYS A 351 1.77 -1.78 -9.35
CA LYS A 351 0.55 -1.34 -8.66
C LYS A 351 0.59 0.14 -8.29
N GLU A 352 1.70 0.64 -7.74
CA GLU A 352 1.79 2.04 -7.33
C GLU A 352 1.85 3.01 -8.52
N ALA A 353 2.57 2.66 -9.59
CA ALA A 353 2.55 3.45 -10.83
C ALA A 353 1.14 3.48 -11.44
N VAL A 354 0.47 2.32 -11.50
CA VAL A 354 -0.92 2.19 -11.97
C VAL A 354 -1.89 3.01 -11.13
N LEU A 355 -1.73 3.03 -9.80
CA LEU A 355 -2.50 3.92 -8.90
C LEU A 355 -2.40 5.37 -9.38
N PHE A 356 -1.21 5.90 -9.65
CA PHE A 356 -1.08 7.29 -10.11
C PHE A 356 -1.72 7.52 -11.48
N ALA A 357 -1.61 6.57 -12.41
CA ALA A 357 -2.31 6.65 -13.69
C ALA A 357 -3.84 6.74 -13.51
N VAL A 358 -4.40 5.97 -12.56
CA VAL A 358 -5.83 6.03 -12.22
C VAL A 358 -6.19 7.34 -11.53
N LEU A 359 -5.38 7.83 -10.60
CA LEU A 359 -5.64 9.13 -9.96
C LEU A 359 -5.63 10.26 -10.99
N ALA A 360 -4.74 10.23 -11.98
CA ALA A 360 -4.77 11.15 -13.10
C ALA A 360 -6.03 11.01 -13.96
N ASN A 361 -6.50 9.78 -14.21
CA ASN A 361 -7.79 9.57 -14.88
C ASN A 361 -8.94 10.24 -14.11
N GLU A 362 -8.97 10.11 -12.77
CA GLU A 362 -9.96 10.79 -11.93
C GLU A 362 -9.83 12.31 -11.96
N THR A 363 -8.62 12.87 -12.07
CA THR A 363 -8.42 14.31 -12.27
C THR A 363 -9.05 14.80 -13.58
N LEU A 364 -8.98 13.99 -14.63
CA LEU A 364 -9.43 14.36 -15.97
C LEU A 364 -10.95 14.19 -16.15
N VAL A 365 -11.49 13.04 -15.73
CA VAL A 365 -12.86 12.60 -16.06
C VAL A 365 -13.60 12.00 -14.85
N GLY A 366 -13.01 12.05 -13.67
CA GLY A 366 -13.61 11.56 -12.45
C GLY A 366 -14.72 12.48 -11.94
N GLU A 367 -15.82 11.88 -11.50
CA GLU A 367 -16.79 12.58 -10.68
C GLU A 367 -16.32 12.64 -9.22
N LYS A 368 -16.93 13.52 -8.42
CA LYS A 368 -16.60 13.61 -7.01
C LYS A 368 -17.02 12.32 -6.28
N THR A 369 -16.06 11.46 -5.99
CA THR A 369 -16.26 10.27 -5.15
C THR A 369 -16.32 10.68 -3.68
N ASN A 370 -17.38 10.28 -2.98
CA ASN A 370 -17.60 10.60 -1.58
C ASN A 370 -17.08 9.48 -0.66
N PHE A 371 -15.89 9.68 -0.09
CA PHE A 371 -15.29 8.81 0.93
C PHE A 371 -15.81 9.11 2.36
N GLY A 372 -16.86 9.92 2.49
CA GLY A 372 -17.42 10.30 3.77
C GLY A 372 -16.56 11.33 4.52
N ASN A 373 -16.82 11.47 5.82
CA ASN A 373 -16.14 12.44 6.71
C ASN A 373 -15.01 11.78 7.51
N ARG A 374 -14.31 10.80 6.93
CA ARG A 374 -13.26 10.10 7.68
C ARG A 374 -11.98 10.92 7.74
N GLU A 375 -11.44 11.03 8.94
CA GLU A 375 -10.15 11.67 9.18
C GLU A 375 -9.06 11.00 8.32
N GLY A 376 -8.23 11.82 7.67
CA GLY A 376 -7.15 11.34 6.81
C GLY A 376 -7.54 10.92 5.38
N VAL A 377 -8.83 10.76 5.05
CA VAL A 377 -9.30 10.33 3.71
C VAL A 377 -10.34 11.30 3.14
N PRO A 378 -9.95 12.54 2.76
CA PRO A 378 -10.86 13.53 2.22
C PRO A 378 -11.46 13.14 0.86
N SER A 379 -12.72 13.51 0.62
CA SER A 379 -13.37 13.34 -0.69
C SER A 379 -12.87 14.39 -1.70
N ILE A 380 -11.80 14.07 -2.43
CA ILE A 380 -11.09 15.00 -3.31
C ILE A 380 -10.54 14.35 -4.59
N THR A 381 -10.57 15.08 -5.71
CA THR A 381 -9.78 14.75 -6.91
C THR A 381 -8.40 15.39 -6.80
N MET A 382 -7.37 14.60 -7.07
CA MET A 382 -5.98 14.97 -6.75
C MET A 382 -5.22 15.50 -7.97
N GLY A 383 -4.06 16.08 -7.71
CA GLY A 383 -3.10 16.49 -8.74
C GLY A 383 -3.24 17.94 -9.22
N LYS A 384 -2.21 18.37 -9.97
CA LYS A 384 -2.09 19.65 -10.67
C LYS A 384 -1.74 19.37 -12.12
N ILE A 385 -2.32 20.11 -13.06
CA ILE A 385 -2.09 19.94 -14.49
C ILE A 385 -0.96 20.87 -14.94
N CYS A 386 0.09 20.27 -15.49
CA CYS A 386 1.25 20.89 -16.12
C CYS A 386 1.12 20.77 -17.64
N LEU A 387 1.20 21.89 -18.35
CA LEU A 387 1.02 21.96 -19.80
C LEU A 387 2.39 21.99 -20.52
N PRO A 388 2.52 21.35 -21.71
CA PRO A 388 3.78 21.33 -22.45
C PRO A 388 4.11 22.64 -23.20
N GLU A 389 3.10 23.49 -23.49
CA GLU A 389 3.23 24.80 -24.16
C GLU A 389 2.50 25.91 -23.38
#